data_AF-A0A7J3APV7-F1
#
_entry.id   AF-A0A7J3APV7-F1
#
_cell.length_a   1.000
_cell.length_b   1.000
_cell.length_c   1.000
_cell.angle_alpha   90.00
_cell.angle_beta   90.00
_cell.angle_gamma   90.00
#
_symmetry.space_group_name_H-M   'P 1'
#
loop_
_entity.id
_entity.type
_entity.pdbx_description
1 polymer ?
#
loop_
_entity_poly.entity_id
_entity_poly.type
_entity_poly.pdbx_seq_one_letter_code
_entity_poly.pdbx_strand_id
1 'polypeptide(L)'
;MPERIYISDADLQMASDIEIIRISRTFVSAMNSSFPGKRKKMIERIRKHAHANPVSTIPFLLRYFDHVDPKTRENARSLVEELTRLPGGEQALIESLFSSHATVGDSAAAILEARGMDGVRFREFYLDAERQFAVCRAMGVHTEDVKELFLESIKLYKNKLVEQAFENMILVTDILKDRLEWTSNTKRYIQDVLKLTPQLSRSGVSIDNLQESLRILADAVKTRDYKETKELLESKKLEASVVSQIGSMFSYLCRRLRCASMGALAGMSEEDRKLFDALRKVGEEVKEYAKKKKHVEALESVYSFLSQELAGGYISGLAERIDSGDNNAEAVAGQAMLGVLKILYLVLPNAASDIYEMHLKDRVGKESLEDVSWPEPLKSLAG
;
A
#
# COMPACT_ATOMS: atom_id res chain seq x y z
N MET A 1 2.81 13.10 23.20
CA MET A 1 2.19 12.18 22.23
C MET A 1 3.19 11.06 21.94
N PRO A 2 2.76 9.79 21.87
CA PRO A 2 3.66 8.74 21.40
C PRO A 2 4.15 9.11 19.99
N GLU A 3 5.45 8.95 19.75
CA GLU A 3 6.08 9.24 18.48
C GLU A 3 5.58 8.24 17.44
N ARG A 4 4.74 8.75 16.51
CA ARG A 4 4.09 7.98 15.45
C ARG A 4 5.11 7.37 14.50
N ILE A 5 4.76 6.23 13.93
CA ILE A 5 5.61 5.55 12.95
C ILE A 5 5.51 6.25 11.59
N TYR A 6 4.30 6.68 11.22
CA TYR A 6 4.03 7.40 9.98
C TYR A 6 3.48 8.79 10.29
N ILE A 7 4.05 9.80 9.64
CA ILE A 7 3.57 11.18 9.71
C ILE A 7 2.93 11.49 8.37
N SER A 8 1.63 11.78 8.39
CA SER A 8 0.88 12.06 7.18
C SER A 8 1.26 13.42 6.59
N ASP A 9 1.45 13.46 5.27
CA ASP A 9 1.70 14.71 4.54
C ASP A 9 0.52 15.67 4.66
N ALA A 10 -0.70 15.14 4.81
CA ALA A 10 -1.90 15.93 5.09
C ALA A 10 -1.76 16.73 6.39
N ASP A 11 -1.23 16.13 7.45
CA ASP A 11 -1.05 16.79 8.74
C ASP A 11 0.06 17.85 8.66
N LEU A 12 1.19 17.53 8.01
CA LEU A 12 2.30 18.46 7.82
C LEU A 12 1.90 19.68 7.00
N GLN A 13 1.23 19.46 5.87
CA GLN A 13 0.77 20.53 4.98
C GLN A 13 -0.33 21.36 5.64
N MET A 14 -1.31 20.74 6.28
CA MET A 14 -2.36 21.48 6.99
C MET A 14 -1.82 22.33 8.15
N ALA A 15 -0.76 21.89 8.84
CA ALA A 15 -0.13 22.64 9.92
C ALA A 15 0.75 23.81 9.45
N SER A 16 1.36 23.69 8.26
CA SER A 16 2.28 24.70 7.70
C SER A 16 1.60 25.70 6.75
N ASP A 17 0.43 25.35 6.21
CA ASP A 17 -0.28 26.17 5.23
C ASP A 17 -1.02 27.35 5.88
N ILE A 18 -0.40 28.52 5.79
CA ILE A 18 -0.91 29.80 6.33
C ILE A 18 -2.29 30.15 5.77
N GLU A 19 -2.56 29.83 4.50
CA GLU A 19 -3.80 30.19 3.85
C GLU A 19 -4.96 29.33 4.36
N ILE A 20 -4.72 28.04 4.54
CA ILE A 20 -5.67 27.13 5.20
C ILE A 20 -5.91 27.55 6.65
N ILE A 21 -4.88 27.97 7.38
CA ILE A 21 -5.04 28.51 8.74
C ILE A 21 -5.93 29.76 8.74
N ARG A 22 -5.79 30.66 7.76
CA ARG A 22 -6.65 31.85 7.64
C ARG A 22 -8.09 31.50 7.27
N ILE A 23 -8.28 30.58 6.32
CA ILE A 23 -9.60 30.10 5.90
C ILE A 23 -10.31 29.44 7.09
N SER A 24 -9.63 28.56 7.81
CA SER A 24 -10.22 27.81 8.93
C SER A 24 -10.81 28.69 10.02
N ARG A 25 -10.16 29.82 10.36
CA ARG A 25 -10.65 30.77 11.37
C ARG A 25 -11.99 31.42 11.00
N THR A 26 -12.30 31.53 9.72
CA THR A 26 -13.48 32.27 9.24
C THR A 26 -14.48 31.37 8.52
N PHE A 27 -14.17 30.10 8.31
CA PHE A 27 -14.95 29.14 7.53
C PHE A 27 -16.38 28.99 8.03
N VAL A 28 -16.57 28.61 9.30
CA VAL A 28 -17.91 28.39 9.88
C VAL A 28 -18.75 29.67 9.85
N SER A 29 -18.14 30.82 10.19
CA SER A 29 -18.81 32.12 10.13
C SER A 29 -19.23 32.50 8.70
N ALA A 30 -18.37 32.21 7.71
CA ALA A 30 -18.66 32.49 6.30
C ALA A 30 -19.76 31.58 5.74
N MET A 31 -19.77 30.30 6.11
CA MET A 31 -20.80 29.33 5.68
C MET A 31 -22.16 29.62 6.30
N ASN A 32 -22.18 30.10 7.54
CA ASN A 32 -23.39 30.51 8.25
C ASN A 32 -23.84 31.94 7.99
N SER A 33 -23.12 32.68 7.14
CA SER A 33 -23.49 34.06 6.84
C SER A 33 -24.81 34.11 6.07
N SER A 34 -25.73 34.97 6.54
CA SER A 34 -26.99 35.28 5.84
C SER A 34 -26.77 35.95 4.47
N PHE A 35 -25.56 36.42 4.18
CA PHE A 35 -25.19 37.04 2.90
C PHE A 35 -24.56 36.01 1.94
N PRO A 36 -25.24 35.63 0.84
CA PRO A 36 -24.74 34.61 -0.09
C PRO A 36 -23.37 34.94 -0.70
N GLY A 37 -23.05 36.24 -0.87
CA GLY A 37 -21.79 36.69 -1.43
C GLY A 37 -20.56 36.35 -0.57
N LYS A 38 -20.68 36.34 0.76
CA LYS A 38 -19.57 35.96 1.65
C LYS A 38 -19.25 34.47 1.53
N ARG A 39 -20.28 33.63 1.51
CA ARG A 39 -20.17 32.19 1.28
C ARG A 39 -19.56 31.89 -0.09
N LYS A 40 -20.06 32.51 -1.16
CA LYS A 40 -19.53 32.32 -2.52
C LYS A 40 -18.05 32.70 -2.62
N LYS A 41 -17.65 33.83 -2.02
CA LYS A 41 -16.23 34.24 -1.97
C LYS A 41 -15.36 33.26 -1.20
N MET A 42 -15.86 32.70 -0.09
CA MET A 42 -15.12 31.69 0.68
C MET A 42 -14.93 30.40 -0.11
N ILE A 43 -15.99 29.90 -0.74
CA ILE A 43 -15.95 28.72 -1.61
C ILE A 43 -14.93 28.93 -2.75
N GLU A 44 -14.97 30.07 -3.42
CA GLU A 44 -14.06 30.36 -4.52
C GLU A 44 -12.59 30.43 -4.06
N ARG A 45 -12.36 31.00 -2.88
CA ARG A 45 -11.03 31.04 -2.26
C ARG A 45 -10.51 29.63 -1.96
N ILE A 46 -11.35 28.75 -1.45
CA ILE A 46 -11.02 27.34 -1.18
C ILE A 46 -10.69 26.62 -2.48
N ARG A 47 -11.52 26.78 -3.53
CA ARG A 47 -11.26 26.16 -4.84
C ARG A 47 -9.93 26.59 -5.43
N LYS A 48 -9.68 27.91 -5.46
CA LYS A 48 -8.43 28.45 -5.99
C LYS A 48 -7.21 27.88 -5.25
N HIS A 49 -7.30 27.75 -3.93
CA HIS A 49 -6.23 27.19 -3.12
C HIS A 49 -6.08 25.67 -3.30
N ALA A 50 -7.19 24.94 -3.39
CA ALA A 50 -7.19 23.49 -3.61
C ALA A 50 -6.53 23.08 -4.94
N HIS A 51 -6.64 23.91 -5.99
CA HIS A 51 -5.91 23.70 -7.24
C HIS A 51 -4.39 23.79 -7.07
N ALA A 52 -3.90 24.57 -6.11
CA ALA A 52 -2.47 24.72 -5.83
C ALA A 52 -1.98 23.71 -4.79
N ASN A 53 -2.77 23.44 -3.75
CA ASN A 53 -2.42 22.52 -2.66
C ASN A 53 -3.67 21.72 -2.19
N PRO A 54 -4.01 20.61 -2.87
CA PRO A 54 -5.11 19.76 -2.44
C PRO A 54 -4.79 19.03 -1.12
N VAL A 55 -3.51 18.77 -0.84
CA VAL A 55 -3.03 18.01 0.33
C VAL A 55 -3.27 18.75 1.65
N SER A 56 -3.28 20.08 1.67
CA SER A 56 -3.68 20.86 2.86
C SER A 56 -5.19 21.13 2.92
N THR A 57 -5.84 21.26 1.75
CA THR A 57 -7.23 21.73 1.65
C THR A 57 -8.26 20.65 1.94
N ILE A 58 -8.05 19.43 1.45
CA ILE A 58 -8.99 18.30 1.67
C ILE A 58 -9.04 17.89 3.15
N PRO A 59 -7.92 17.68 3.86
CA PRO A 59 -7.96 17.36 5.29
C PRO A 59 -8.65 18.45 6.12
N PHE A 60 -8.44 19.71 5.74
CA PHE A 60 -9.13 20.85 6.35
C PHE A 60 -10.65 20.74 6.21
N LEU A 61 -11.16 20.44 5.02
CA LEU A 61 -12.60 20.30 4.78
C LEU A 61 -13.19 19.07 5.48
N LEU A 62 -12.43 17.97 5.56
CA LEU A 62 -12.85 16.75 6.25
C LEU A 62 -13.12 16.97 7.74
N ARG A 63 -12.45 17.95 8.39
CA ARG A 63 -12.78 18.35 9.78
C ARG A 63 -14.24 18.81 9.95
N TYR A 64 -14.89 19.24 8.86
CA TYR A 64 -16.26 19.74 8.85
C TYR A 64 -17.24 18.79 8.15
N PHE A 65 -16.80 17.58 7.78
CA PHE A 65 -17.60 16.62 7.02
C PHE A 65 -18.84 16.12 7.77
N ASP A 66 -18.74 16.02 9.11
CA ASP A 66 -19.83 15.69 10.03
C ASP A 66 -20.08 16.81 11.05
N HIS A 67 -19.92 18.06 10.61
CA HIS A 67 -20.15 19.22 11.48
C HIS A 67 -21.60 19.29 11.97
N VAL A 68 -21.79 19.80 13.20
CA VAL A 68 -23.10 19.92 13.87
C VAL A 68 -24.07 20.78 13.06
N ASP A 69 -23.56 21.87 12.48
CA ASP A 69 -24.35 22.75 11.61
C ASP A 69 -24.57 22.13 10.20
N PRO A 70 -25.83 21.91 9.77
CA PRO A 70 -26.13 21.25 8.49
C PRO A 70 -25.62 22.01 7.27
N LYS A 71 -25.65 23.35 7.28
CA LYS A 71 -25.19 24.16 6.13
C LYS A 71 -23.70 24.01 5.93
N THR A 72 -22.92 24.12 7.00
CA THR A 72 -21.47 23.94 6.97
C THR A 72 -21.12 22.53 6.51
N ARG A 73 -21.85 21.53 7.01
CA ARG A 73 -21.70 20.12 6.64
C ARG A 73 -21.95 19.88 5.14
N GLU A 74 -23.08 20.35 4.61
CA GLU A 74 -23.43 20.18 3.20
C GLU A 74 -22.42 20.87 2.26
N ASN A 75 -21.99 22.10 2.61
CA ASN A 75 -20.99 22.80 1.81
C ASN A 75 -19.61 22.11 1.88
N ALA A 76 -19.20 21.60 3.05
CA ALA A 76 -17.96 20.85 3.17
C ALA A 76 -18.01 19.55 2.34
N ARG A 77 -19.10 18.79 2.42
CA ARG A 77 -19.31 17.56 1.63
C ARG A 77 -19.28 17.84 0.13
N SER A 78 -20.01 18.86 -0.32
CA SER A 78 -20.03 19.26 -1.74
C SER A 78 -18.65 19.67 -2.24
N LEU A 79 -17.87 20.43 -1.45
CA LEU A 79 -16.51 20.81 -1.82
C LEU A 79 -15.56 19.62 -1.83
N VAL A 80 -15.64 18.69 -0.87
CA VAL A 80 -14.81 17.49 -0.88
C VAL A 80 -15.10 16.63 -2.12
N GLU A 81 -16.37 16.45 -2.47
CA GLU A 81 -16.75 15.70 -3.67
C GLU A 81 -16.24 16.36 -4.96
N GLU A 82 -16.33 17.70 -5.05
CA GLU A 82 -15.81 18.46 -6.18
C GLU A 82 -14.28 18.36 -6.28
N LEU A 83 -13.58 18.64 -5.17
CA LEU A 83 -12.12 18.74 -5.14
C LEU A 83 -11.42 17.39 -5.27
N THR A 84 -12.06 16.30 -4.86
CA THR A 84 -11.50 14.95 -5.04
C THR A 84 -11.48 14.49 -6.49
N ARG A 85 -12.22 15.17 -7.40
CA ARG A 85 -12.16 14.95 -8.84
C ARG A 85 -11.01 15.72 -9.52
N LEU A 86 -10.35 16.63 -8.80
CA LEU A 86 -9.20 17.36 -9.31
C LEU A 86 -7.92 16.49 -9.32
N PRO A 87 -6.94 16.82 -10.18
CA PRO A 87 -5.63 16.18 -10.14
C PRO A 87 -5.01 16.25 -8.73
N GLY A 88 -4.66 15.10 -8.16
CA GLY A 88 -4.10 14.99 -6.81
C GLY A 88 -5.12 15.10 -5.66
N GLY A 89 -6.39 15.40 -5.95
CA GLY A 89 -7.45 15.47 -4.94
C GLY A 89 -7.75 14.10 -4.31
N GLU A 90 -7.87 13.06 -5.13
CA GLU A 90 -8.05 11.69 -4.64
C GLU A 90 -6.85 11.23 -3.79
N GLN A 91 -5.63 11.55 -4.21
CA GLN A 91 -4.43 11.22 -3.45
C GLN A 91 -4.40 11.91 -2.08
N ALA A 92 -4.81 13.18 -2.03
CA ALA A 92 -4.92 13.92 -0.78
C ALA A 92 -6.02 13.36 0.14
N LEU A 93 -7.11 12.82 -0.41
CA LEU A 93 -8.13 12.09 0.36
C LEU A 93 -7.55 10.80 0.95
N ILE A 94 -6.84 10.01 0.16
CA ILE A 94 -6.19 8.78 0.64
C ILE A 94 -5.15 9.11 1.71
N GLU A 95 -4.35 10.16 1.52
CA GLU A 95 -3.40 10.63 2.52
C GLU A 95 -4.08 11.03 3.84
N SER A 96 -5.25 11.66 3.76
CA SER A 96 -6.05 12.09 4.92
C SER A 96 -6.49 10.93 5.82
N LEU A 97 -6.56 9.70 5.29
CA LEU A 97 -6.86 8.49 6.06
C LEU A 97 -5.91 8.29 7.24
N PHE A 98 -4.64 8.65 7.04
CA PHE A 98 -3.54 8.46 7.99
C PHE A 98 -3.36 9.63 8.97
N SER A 99 -4.24 10.63 8.90
CA SER A 99 -4.21 11.81 9.75
C SER A 99 -4.28 11.43 11.24
N SER A 100 -3.56 12.19 12.06
CA SER A 100 -3.62 12.14 13.53
C SER A 100 -4.95 12.68 14.06
N HIS A 101 -5.65 13.49 13.27
CA HIS A 101 -6.96 13.98 13.62
C HIS A 101 -8.00 12.91 13.33
N ALA A 102 -8.57 12.31 14.40
CA ALA A 102 -9.56 11.24 14.29
C ALA A 102 -10.67 11.61 13.31
N THR A 103 -11.26 12.80 13.43
CA THR A 103 -12.33 13.30 12.55
C THR A 103 -11.95 13.33 11.07
N VAL A 104 -10.71 13.71 10.75
CA VAL A 104 -10.20 13.75 9.37
C VAL A 104 -10.06 12.34 8.83
N GLY A 105 -9.40 11.46 9.58
CA GLY A 105 -9.20 10.06 9.19
C GLY A 105 -10.51 9.27 9.09
N ASP A 106 -11.44 9.46 10.03
CA ASP A 106 -12.77 8.81 10.04
C ASP A 106 -13.61 9.27 8.83
N SER A 107 -13.61 10.57 8.54
CA SER A 107 -14.33 11.11 7.38
C SER A 107 -13.71 10.64 6.06
N ALA A 108 -12.38 10.61 5.96
CA ALA A 108 -11.68 10.06 4.80
C ALA A 108 -12.02 8.57 4.59
N ALA A 109 -11.98 7.78 5.67
CA ALA A 109 -12.32 6.37 5.66
C ALA A 109 -13.74 6.13 5.13
N ALA A 110 -14.73 6.87 5.62
CA ALA A 110 -16.12 6.74 5.17
C ALA A 110 -16.31 7.07 3.68
N ILE A 111 -15.59 8.08 3.16
CA ILE A 111 -15.65 8.43 1.74
C ILE A 111 -14.98 7.35 0.88
N LEU A 112 -13.85 6.80 1.33
CA LEU A 112 -13.13 5.74 0.62
C LEU A 112 -13.92 4.42 0.63
N GLU A 113 -14.62 4.12 1.72
CA GLU A 113 -15.56 3.00 1.80
C GLU A 113 -16.66 3.09 0.74
N ALA A 114 -17.27 4.28 0.60
CA ALA A 114 -18.29 4.52 -0.42
C ALA A 114 -17.74 4.42 -1.86
N ARG A 115 -16.42 4.41 -2.03
CA ARG A 115 -15.71 4.24 -3.31
C ARG A 115 -15.18 2.81 -3.51
N GLY A 116 -15.47 1.88 -2.60
CA GLY A 116 -15.01 0.49 -2.67
C GLY A 116 -13.53 0.29 -2.35
N MET A 117 -12.91 1.19 -1.57
CA MET A 117 -11.52 1.05 -1.13
C MET A 117 -11.37 0.56 0.32
N ASP A 118 -12.44 0.01 0.92
CA ASP A 118 -12.46 -0.53 2.28
C ASP A 118 -11.80 0.37 3.34
N GLY A 119 -12.05 1.69 3.22
CA GLY A 119 -11.36 2.72 3.99
C GLY A 119 -11.58 2.59 5.50
N VAL A 120 -12.76 2.15 5.95
CA VAL A 120 -13.06 1.99 7.38
C VAL A 120 -12.22 0.87 7.96
N ARG A 121 -12.26 -0.30 7.32
CA ARG A 121 -11.55 -1.49 7.77
C ARG A 121 -10.04 -1.27 7.76
N PHE A 122 -9.51 -0.64 6.70
CA PHE A 122 -8.06 -0.40 6.61
C PHE A 122 -7.57 0.54 7.70
N ARG A 123 -8.35 1.59 8.00
CA ARG A 123 -8.02 2.52 9.08
C ARG A 123 -8.00 1.86 10.45
N GLU A 124 -8.92 0.93 10.72
CA GLU A 124 -8.91 0.17 11.97
C GLU A 124 -7.61 -0.62 12.16
N PHE A 125 -7.16 -1.33 11.12
CA PHE A 125 -5.88 -2.05 11.16
C PHE A 125 -4.68 -1.12 11.29
N TYR A 126 -4.67 0.00 10.56
CA TYR A 126 -3.61 1.00 10.67
C TYR A 126 -3.49 1.54 12.11
N LEU A 127 -4.61 1.90 12.74
CA LEU A 127 -4.63 2.38 14.12
C LEU A 127 -4.27 1.27 15.12
N ASP A 128 -4.68 0.02 14.86
CA ASP A 128 -4.28 -1.10 15.71
C ASP A 128 -2.76 -1.32 15.66
N ALA A 129 -2.18 -1.35 14.46
CA ALA A 129 -0.75 -1.48 14.26
C ALA A 129 0.03 -0.34 14.94
N GLU A 130 -0.39 0.93 14.79
CA GLU A 130 0.25 2.06 15.51
C GLU A 130 0.21 1.88 17.03
N ARG A 131 -0.91 1.39 17.58
CA ARG A 131 -1.01 1.06 19.01
C ARG A 131 -0.07 -0.06 19.40
N GLN A 132 0.01 -1.14 18.62
CA GLN A 132 0.93 -2.25 18.90
C GLN A 132 2.39 -1.80 18.88
N PHE A 133 2.81 -0.96 17.92
CA PHE A 133 4.15 -0.37 17.91
C PHE A 133 4.44 0.44 19.17
N ALA A 134 3.49 1.24 19.65
CA ALA A 134 3.66 2.01 20.88
C ALA A 134 3.83 1.10 22.11
N VAL A 135 3.05 0.02 22.20
CA VAL A 135 3.17 -0.97 23.29
C VAL A 135 4.49 -1.73 23.22
N CYS A 136 4.90 -2.19 22.03
CA CYS A 136 6.20 -2.83 21.79
C CYS A 136 7.37 -1.94 22.23
N ARG A 137 7.33 -0.66 21.85
CA ARG A 137 8.36 0.32 22.24
C ARG A 137 8.41 0.50 23.76
N ALA A 138 7.26 0.62 24.42
CA ALA A 138 7.19 0.71 25.88
C ALA A 138 7.74 -0.54 26.58
N MET A 139 7.59 -1.72 25.96
CA MET A 139 8.08 -3.00 26.51
C MET A 139 9.54 -3.32 26.14
N GLY A 140 10.17 -2.54 25.27
CA GLY A 140 11.55 -2.75 24.79
C GLY A 140 11.66 -3.88 23.76
N VAL A 141 10.63 -4.13 22.97
CA VAL A 141 10.60 -5.14 21.91
C VAL A 141 11.20 -4.57 20.63
N HIS A 142 12.01 -5.36 19.91
CA HIS A 142 12.55 -4.97 18.60
C HIS A 142 11.45 -4.96 17.52
N THR A 143 11.31 -3.86 16.79
CA THR A 143 10.25 -3.67 15.79
C THR A 143 10.73 -2.99 14.50
N GLU A 144 12.03 -2.76 14.32
CA GLU A 144 12.52 -1.94 13.19
C GLU A 144 12.35 -2.68 11.84
N ASP A 145 12.51 -4.00 11.85
CA ASP A 145 12.25 -4.88 10.71
C ASP A 145 10.78 -4.85 10.23
N VAL A 146 9.84 -4.83 11.17
CA VAL A 146 8.39 -4.79 10.91
C VAL A 146 7.94 -3.41 10.45
N LYS A 147 8.62 -2.35 10.92
CA LYS A 147 8.31 -0.96 10.56
C LYS A 147 8.42 -0.71 9.06
N GLU A 148 9.38 -1.33 8.39
CA GLU A 148 9.50 -1.21 6.93
C GLU A 148 8.28 -1.79 6.20
N LEU A 149 7.80 -2.97 6.62
CA LEU A 149 6.59 -3.58 6.05
C LEU A 149 5.33 -2.74 6.31
N PHE A 150 5.24 -2.13 7.50
CA PHE A 150 4.16 -1.19 7.83
C PHE A 150 4.16 0.05 6.93
N LEU A 151 5.32 0.61 6.63
CA LEU A 151 5.40 1.75 5.71
C LEU A 151 5.08 1.32 4.26
N GLU A 152 5.43 0.10 3.88
CA GLU A 152 5.13 -0.45 2.57
C GLU A 152 3.63 -0.71 2.38
N SER A 153 2.92 -1.21 3.39
CA SER A 153 1.46 -1.38 3.31
C SER A 153 0.73 -0.05 3.11
N ILE A 154 1.20 1.04 3.73
CA ILE A 154 0.69 2.39 3.50
C ILE A 154 0.89 2.82 2.03
N LYS A 155 2.07 2.55 1.45
CA LYS A 155 2.33 2.86 0.04
C LYS A 155 1.46 2.05 -0.91
N LEU A 156 1.30 0.75 -0.65
CA LEU A 156 0.43 -0.13 -1.45
C LEU A 156 -1.02 0.37 -1.44
N TYR A 157 -1.54 0.75 -0.26
CA TYR A 157 -2.88 1.32 -0.14
C TYR A 157 -3.02 2.63 -0.92
N LYS A 158 -2.02 3.53 -0.83
CA LYS A 158 -1.96 4.76 -1.64
C LYS A 158 -1.97 4.50 -3.14
N ASN A 159 -1.41 3.37 -3.56
CA ASN A 159 -1.39 2.92 -4.96
C ASN A 159 -2.63 2.11 -5.35
N LYS A 160 -3.68 2.08 -4.50
CA LYS A 160 -4.94 1.33 -4.70
C LYS A 160 -4.77 -0.20 -4.79
N LEU A 161 -3.66 -0.73 -4.28
CA LEU A 161 -3.42 -2.17 -4.13
C LEU A 161 -3.95 -2.61 -2.76
N VAL A 162 -5.27 -2.58 -2.61
CA VAL A 162 -5.96 -2.61 -1.32
C VAL A 162 -5.76 -3.95 -0.61
N GLU A 163 -5.96 -5.07 -1.32
CA GLU A 163 -5.85 -6.41 -0.72
C GLU A 163 -4.44 -6.69 -0.21
N GLN A 164 -3.42 -6.41 -1.03
CA GLN A 164 -2.03 -6.60 -0.63
C GLN A 164 -1.64 -5.69 0.55
N ALA A 165 -2.19 -4.48 0.61
CA ALA A 165 -2.00 -3.59 1.75
C ALA A 165 -2.60 -4.17 3.03
N PHE A 166 -3.80 -4.76 2.97
CA PHE A 166 -4.43 -5.44 4.11
C PHE A 166 -3.63 -6.64 4.58
N GLU A 167 -3.22 -7.53 3.66
CA GLU A 167 -2.42 -8.70 4.00
C GLU A 167 -1.14 -8.30 4.76
N ASN A 168 -0.44 -7.28 4.27
CA ASN A 168 0.78 -6.78 4.91
C ASN A 168 0.48 -6.13 6.27
N MET A 169 -0.61 -5.37 6.40
CA MET A 169 -0.98 -4.71 7.66
C MET A 169 -1.44 -5.71 8.75
N ILE A 170 -2.17 -6.75 8.36
CA ILE A 170 -2.57 -7.85 9.25
C ILE A 170 -1.32 -8.57 9.74
N LEU A 171 -0.42 -8.94 8.82
CA LEU A 171 0.83 -9.60 9.17
C LEU A 171 1.69 -8.77 10.14
N VAL A 172 1.81 -7.46 9.89
CA VAL A 172 2.48 -6.52 10.82
C VAL A 172 1.87 -6.61 12.21
N THR A 173 0.54 -6.58 12.29
CA THR A 173 -0.19 -6.60 13.56
C THR A 173 0.01 -7.92 14.30
N ASP A 174 -0.06 -9.05 13.58
CA ASP A 174 0.11 -10.39 14.14
C ASP A 174 1.53 -10.59 14.66
N ILE A 175 2.56 -10.22 13.88
CA ILE A 175 3.96 -10.29 14.32
C ILE A 175 4.17 -9.46 15.59
N LEU A 176 3.61 -8.25 15.67
CA LEU A 176 3.75 -7.41 16.85
C LEU A 176 3.05 -8.02 18.07
N LYS A 177 1.85 -8.57 17.89
CA LYS A 177 1.10 -9.25 18.97
C LYS A 177 1.83 -10.49 19.47
N ASP A 178 2.34 -11.33 18.57
CA ASP A 178 3.11 -12.53 18.92
C ASP A 178 4.37 -12.16 19.70
N ARG A 179 5.10 -11.13 19.25
CA ARG A 179 6.30 -10.64 19.95
C ARG A 179 5.96 -10.09 21.33
N LEU A 180 4.85 -9.38 21.48
CA LEU A 180 4.37 -8.86 22.78
C LEU A 180 3.99 -9.98 23.73
N GLU A 181 3.21 -10.95 23.27
CA GLU A 181 2.78 -12.10 24.06
C GLU A 181 3.99 -12.89 24.56
N TRP A 182 4.93 -13.20 23.67
CA TRP A 182 6.17 -13.89 24.03
C TRP A 182 7.01 -13.11 25.04
N THR A 183 7.17 -11.80 24.85
CA THR A 183 7.92 -10.95 25.76
C THR A 183 7.24 -10.89 27.13
N SER A 184 5.92 -10.80 27.17
CA SER A 184 5.12 -10.82 28.40
C SER A 184 5.25 -12.15 29.14
N ASN A 185 5.10 -13.27 28.43
CA ASN A 185 5.23 -14.62 28.96
C ASN A 185 6.63 -14.87 29.51
N THR A 186 7.67 -14.42 28.81
CA THR A 186 9.05 -14.56 29.27
C THR A 186 9.33 -13.72 30.51
N LYS A 187 8.84 -12.47 30.55
CA LYS A 187 8.94 -11.61 31.75
C LYS A 187 8.21 -12.23 32.94
N ARG A 188 7.02 -12.80 32.73
CA ARG A 188 6.26 -13.52 33.76
C ARG A 188 7.02 -14.74 34.27
N TYR A 189 7.57 -15.55 33.36
CA TYR A 189 8.39 -16.71 33.73
C TYR A 189 9.61 -16.31 34.57
N ILE A 190 10.35 -15.26 34.16
CA ILE A 190 11.47 -14.72 34.94
C ILE A 190 11.00 -14.30 36.34
N GLN A 191 9.88 -13.59 36.44
CA GLN A 191 9.32 -13.17 37.73
C GLN A 191 8.95 -14.36 38.61
N ASP A 192 8.34 -15.40 38.05
CA ASP A 192 7.94 -16.58 38.81
C ASP A 192 9.15 -17.40 39.27
N VAL A 193 10.19 -17.53 38.44
CA VAL A 193 11.47 -18.11 38.86
C VAL A 193 12.09 -17.29 39.99
N LEU A 194 12.11 -15.95 39.88
CA LEU A 194 12.64 -15.08 40.94
C LEU A 194 11.89 -15.19 42.27
N LYS A 195 10.56 -15.41 42.24
CA LYS A 195 9.76 -15.68 43.45
C LYS A 195 10.12 -17.02 44.10
N LEU A 196 10.50 -18.02 43.30
CA LEU A 196 10.88 -19.36 43.76
C LEU A 196 12.34 -19.44 44.24
N THR A 197 13.20 -18.51 43.80
CA THR A 197 14.63 -18.45 44.17
C THR A 197 14.91 -18.60 45.67
N PRO A 198 14.18 -17.97 46.61
CA PRO A 198 14.41 -18.14 48.05
C PRO A 198 14.14 -19.57 48.55
N GLN A 199 13.19 -20.29 47.93
CA GLN A 199 12.88 -21.69 48.28
C GLN A 199 13.92 -22.65 47.70
N LEU A 200 14.39 -22.36 46.48
CA LEU A 200 15.47 -23.10 45.82
C LEU A 200 16.80 -22.95 46.55
N SER A 201 17.10 -21.76 47.06
CA SER A 201 18.25 -21.49 47.93
C SER A 201 18.24 -22.34 49.20
N ARG A 202 17.10 -22.43 49.88
CA ARG A 202 16.94 -23.30 51.07
C ARG A 202 17.10 -24.79 50.75
N SER A 203 16.92 -25.17 49.47
CA SER A 203 17.06 -26.54 48.97
C SER A 203 18.46 -26.84 48.41
N GLY A 204 19.43 -25.91 48.55
CA GLY A 204 20.83 -26.10 48.16
C GLY A 204 21.17 -25.73 46.71
N VAL A 205 20.26 -25.07 45.97
CA VAL A 205 20.54 -24.60 44.60
C VAL A 205 21.34 -23.29 44.64
N SER A 206 22.42 -23.21 43.86
CA SER A 206 23.23 -21.99 43.72
C SER A 206 22.43 -20.85 43.07
N ILE A 207 22.21 -19.78 43.83
CA ILE A 207 21.43 -18.61 43.41
C ILE A 207 22.16 -17.79 42.34
N ASP A 208 23.49 -17.73 42.42
CA ASP A 208 24.31 -16.90 41.53
C ASP A 208 24.21 -17.37 40.07
N ASN A 209 24.17 -18.69 39.86
CA ASN A 209 23.98 -19.29 38.55
C ASN A 209 22.58 -19.01 37.98
N LEU A 210 21.56 -18.92 38.83
CA LEU A 210 20.19 -18.60 38.42
C LEU A 210 20.05 -17.12 38.03
N GLN A 211 20.62 -16.20 38.82
CA GLN A 211 20.57 -14.78 38.50
C GLN A 211 21.31 -14.45 37.20
N GLU A 212 22.49 -15.05 36.98
CA GLU A 212 23.24 -14.86 35.74
C GLU A 212 22.50 -15.46 34.53
N SER A 213 21.90 -16.65 34.68
CA SER A 213 21.08 -17.27 33.63
C SER A 213 19.85 -16.42 33.27
N LEU A 214 19.19 -15.81 34.26
CA LEU A 214 18.06 -14.89 34.05
C LEU A 214 18.48 -13.59 33.39
N ARG A 215 19.67 -13.08 33.72
CA ARG A 215 20.26 -11.89 33.08
C ARG A 215 20.60 -12.16 31.62
N ILE A 216 21.28 -13.29 31.33
CA ILE A 216 21.57 -13.73 29.97
C ILE A 216 20.27 -13.95 29.18
N LEU A 217 19.26 -14.58 29.77
CA LEU A 217 17.94 -14.76 29.14
C LEU A 217 17.28 -13.41 28.84
N ALA A 218 17.28 -12.48 29.80
CA ALA A 218 16.69 -11.15 29.62
C ALA A 218 17.39 -10.32 28.54
N ASP A 219 18.71 -10.45 28.41
CA ASP A 219 19.46 -9.77 27.35
C ASP A 219 19.28 -10.49 25.99
N ALA A 220 19.24 -11.82 25.96
CA ALA A 220 18.93 -12.58 24.75
C ALA A 220 17.52 -12.32 24.21
N VAL A 221 16.54 -12.01 25.07
CA VAL A 221 15.18 -11.59 24.66
C VAL A 221 15.21 -10.23 23.95
N LYS A 222 16.09 -9.31 24.37
CA LYS A 222 16.21 -7.98 23.76
C LYS A 222 16.91 -8.01 22.41
N THR A 223 17.88 -8.92 22.23
CA THR A 223 18.70 -9.03 21.02
C THR A 223 18.32 -10.21 20.13
N ARG A 224 17.14 -10.81 20.36
CA ARG A 224 16.70 -12.00 19.65
C ARG A 224 16.62 -11.72 18.14
N ASP A 225 17.34 -12.52 17.37
CA ASP A 225 17.25 -12.53 15.92
C ASP A 225 15.98 -13.30 15.50
N TYR A 226 15.06 -12.62 14.85
CA TYR A 226 13.79 -13.20 14.38
C TYR A 226 13.98 -13.74 12.97
N LYS A 227 14.82 -14.77 12.80
CA LYS A 227 15.22 -15.27 11.48
C LYS A 227 14.02 -15.68 10.59
N GLU A 228 13.09 -16.46 11.11
CA GLU A 228 11.89 -16.88 10.36
C GLU A 228 10.99 -15.69 9.99
N THR A 229 10.80 -14.75 10.92
CA THR A 229 10.06 -13.52 10.65
C THR A 229 10.78 -12.67 9.60
N LYS A 230 12.12 -12.62 9.64
CA LYS A 230 12.93 -11.86 8.69
C LYS A 230 12.83 -12.43 7.28
N GLU A 231 12.92 -13.74 7.12
CA GLU A 231 12.72 -14.42 5.82
C GLU A 231 11.31 -14.15 5.28
N LEU A 232 10.29 -14.21 6.14
CA LEU A 232 8.91 -13.86 5.76
C LEU A 232 8.76 -12.39 5.35
N LEU A 233 9.38 -11.47 6.09
CA LEU A 233 9.37 -10.03 5.79
C LEU A 233 10.09 -9.73 4.47
N GLU A 234 11.23 -10.38 4.20
CA GLU A 234 11.97 -10.26 2.95
C GLU A 234 11.14 -10.76 1.76
N SER A 235 10.45 -11.91 1.91
CA SER A 235 9.49 -12.40 0.92
C SER A 235 8.39 -11.37 0.63
N LYS A 236 7.78 -10.80 1.66
CA LYS A 236 6.71 -9.80 1.48
C LYS A 236 7.19 -8.48 0.88
N LYS A 237 8.44 -8.08 1.15
CA LYS A 237 9.08 -6.93 0.50
C LYS A 237 9.29 -7.19 -0.99
N LEU A 238 9.74 -8.39 -1.36
CA LEU A 238 9.88 -8.78 -2.75
C LEU A 238 8.53 -8.75 -3.49
N GLU A 239 7.49 -9.31 -2.88
CA GLU A 239 6.11 -9.23 -3.40
C GLU A 239 5.70 -7.78 -3.67
N ALA A 240 5.82 -6.90 -2.66
CA ALA A 240 5.47 -5.49 -2.80
C ALA A 240 6.28 -4.78 -3.88
N SER A 241 7.58 -5.09 -4.00
CA SER A 241 8.47 -4.52 -5.03
C SER A 241 8.04 -4.92 -6.44
N VAL A 242 7.76 -6.21 -6.67
CA VAL A 242 7.27 -6.72 -7.96
C VAL A 242 5.95 -6.06 -8.35
N VAL A 243 4.98 -6.03 -7.43
CA VAL A 243 3.66 -5.43 -7.67
C VAL A 243 3.79 -3.93 -7.97
N SER A 244 4.59 -3.20 -7.20
CA SER A 244 4.84 -1.76 -7.42
C SER A 244 5.52 -1.49 -8.76
N GLN A 245 6.48 -2.32 -9.16
CA GLN A 245 7.18 -2.19 -10.45
C GLN A 245 6.23 -2.43 -11.62
N ILE A 246 5.42 -3.49 -11.56
CA ILE A 246 4.39 -3.78 -12.57
C ILE A 246 3.37 -2.63 -12.64
N GLY A 247 2.83 -2.19 -11.50
CA GLY A 247 1.85 -1.08 -11.47
C GLY A 247 2.41 0.22 -12.04
N SER A 248 3.67 0.55 -11.74
CA SER A 248 4.35 1.73 -12.28
C SER A 248 4.55 1.64 -13.80
N MET A 249 4.98 0.48 -14.29
CA MET A 249 5.16 0.22 -15.73
C MET A 249 3.82 0.29 -16.47
N PHE A 250 2.77 -0.30 -15.89
CA PHE A 250 1.45 -0.34 -16.49
C PHE A 250 0.84 1.05 -16.54
N SER A 251 0.97 1.82 -15.46
CA SER A 251 0.59 3.24 -15.44
C SER A 251 1.33 4.05 -16.52
N TYR A 252 2.63 3.81 -16.71
CA TYR A 252 3.44 4.49 -17.71
C TYR A 252 2.99 4.18 -19.14
N LEU A 253 2.72 2.91 -19.46
CA LEU A 253 2.24 2.47 -20.77
C LEU A 253 0.78 2.90 -21.01
N CYS A 254 -0.10 2.72 -20.03
CA CYS A 254 -1.51 3.06 -20.15
C CYS A 254 -1.75 4.54 -20.44
N ARG A 255 -0.91 5.45 -19.94
CA ARG A 255 -1.02 6.89 -20.27
C ARG A 255 -0.78 7.22 -21.75
N ARG A 256 -0.08 6.34 -22.48
CA ARG A 256 0.31 6.56 -23.89
C ARG A 256 -0.55 5.78 -24.88
N LEU A 257 -1.04 4.61 -24.46
CA LEU A 257 -1.91 3.76 -25.27
C LEU A 257 -3.25 4.45 -25.57
N ARG A 258 -3.59 4.60 -26.85
CA ARG A 258 -4.88 5.20 -27.28
C ARG A 258 -6.01 4.18 -27.29
N CYS A 259 -5.73 2.95 -27.74
CA CYS A 259 -6.59 1.78 -27.62
C CYS A 259 -5.70 0.58 -27.33
N ALA A 260 -6.03 -0.25 -26.33
CA ALA A 260 -5.38 -1.57 -26.25
C ALA A 260 -6.02 -2.48 -27.30
N SER A 261 -5.60 -2.34 -28.55
CA SER A 261 -5.99 -3.30 -29.58
C SER A 261 -5.36 -4.64 -29.18
N MET A 262 -6.19 -5.59 -28.72
CA MET A 262 -5.79 -6.98 -28.48
C MET A 262 -5.72 -7.78 -29.80
N GLY A 263 -5.59 -7.09 -30.93
CA GLY A 263 -5.62 -7.66 -32.27
C GLY A 263 -4.41 -8.55 -32.58
N ALA A 264 -4.49 -9.25 -33.70
CA ALA A 264 -3.43 -10.14 -34.17
C ALA A 264 -2.12 -9.38 -34.38
N LEU A 265 -1.03 -9.94 -33.88
CA LEU A 265 0.32 -9.37 -33.96
C LEU A 265 0.90 -9.52 -35.38
N ALA A 266 0.39 -8.74 -36.33
CA ALA A 266 0.82 -8.77 -37.72
C ALA A 266 2.10 -7.94 -37.91
N GLY A 267 3.27 -8.59 -37.83
CA GLY A 267 4.57 -7.95 -38.10
C GLY A 267 5.35 -7.54 -36.86
N MET A 268 5.52 -8.47 -35.90
CA MET A 268 6.41 -8.28 -34.75
C MET A 268 7.86 -8.08 -35.20
N SER A 269 8.53 -7.09 -34.60
CA SER A 269 9.97 -6.92 -34.74
C SER A 269 10.74 -8.07 -34.07
N GLU A 270 12.02 -8.25 -34.39
CA GLU A 270 12.85 -9.24 -33.69
C GLU A 270 12.98 -8.97 -32.19
N GLU A 271 12.94 -7.69 -31.79
CA GLU A 271 12.97 -7.28 -30.38
C GLU A 271 11.69 -7.70 -29.66
N ASP A 272 10.52 -7.50 -30.29
CA ASP A 272 9.22 -7.93 -29.75
C ASP A 272 9.17 -9.47 -29.61
N ARG A 273 9.76 -10.22 -30.54
CA ARG A 273 9.86 -11.69 -30.44
C ARG A 273 10.75 -12.12 -29.28
N LYS A 274 11.92 -11.49 -29.12
CA LYS A 274 12.83 -11.77 -27.99
C LYS A 274 12.14 -11.52 -26.65
N LEU A 275 11.34 -10.45 -26.54
CA LEU A 275 10.53 -10.18 -25.35
C LEU A 275 9.56 -11.33 -25.07
N PHE A 276 8.77 -11.76 -26.05
CA PHE A 276 7.80 -12.84 -25.83
C PHE A 276 8.46 -14.19 -25.54
N ASP A 277 9.63 -14.47 -26.10
CA ASP A 277 10.39 -15.68 -25.78
C ASP A 277 10.96 -15.62 -24.36
N ALA A 278 11.46 -14.47 -23.90
CA ALA A 278 11.87 -14.28 -22.51
C ALA A 278 10.68 -14.40 -21.55
N LEU A 279 9.55 -13.77 -21.88
CA LEU A 279 8.30 -13.85 -21.12
C LEU A 279 7.77 -15.29 -21.04
N ARG A 280 7.90 -16.07 -22.13
CA ARG A 280 7.55 -17.49 -22.14
C ARG A 280 8.42 -18.29 -21.18
N LYS A 281 9.75 -18.12 -21.22
CA LYS A 281 10.69 -18.80 -20.31
C LYS A 281 10.36 -18.52 -18.85
N VAL A 282 10.14 -17.23 -18.52
CA VAL A 282 9.76 -16.83 -17.16
C VAL A 282 8.42 -17.45 -16.76
N GLY A 283 7.44 -17.49 -17.68
CA GLY A 283 6.17 -18.16 -17.44
C GLY A 283 6.30 -19.67 -17.17
N GLU A 284 7.21 -20.36 -17.87
CA GLU A 284 7.51 -21.78 -17.63
C GLU A 284 8.19 -22.00 -16.27
N GLU A 285 9.19 -21.18 -15.93
CA GLU A 285 9.87 -21.21 -14.62
C GLU A 285 8.91 -20.95 -13.48
N VAL A 286 8.10 -19.88 -13.56
CA VAL A 286 7.11 -19.52 -12.54
C VAL A 286 6.09 -20.63 -12.35
N LYS A 287 5.64 -21.27 -13.44
CA LYS A 287 4.72 -22.40 -13.37
C LYS A 287 5.34 -23.62 -12.70
N GLU A 288 6.62 -23.88 -12.95
CA GLU A 288 7.36 -24.96 -12.27
C GLU A 288 7.54 -24.66 -10.78
N TYR A 289 7.92 -23.43 -10.43
CA TYR A 289 8.07 -22.99 -9.04
C TYR A 289 6.74 -22.99 -8.29
N ALA A 290 5.65 -22.55 -8.92
CA ALA A 290 4.29 -22.61 -8.36
C ALA A 290 3.87 -24.05 -8.05
N LYS A 291 4.16 -25.02 -8.94
CA LYS A 291 3.92 -26.45 -8.67
C LYS A 291 4.72 -26.98 -7.48
N LYS A 292 5.95 -26.48 -7.30
CA LYS A 292 6.84 -26.85 -6.18
C LYS A 292 6.60 -26.04 -4.91
N LYS A 293 5.60 -25.13 -4.88
CA LYS A 293 5.32 -24.19 -3.77
C LYS A 293 6.53 -23.31 -3.40
N LYS A 294 7.39 -23.01 -4.37
CA LYS A 294 8.58 -22.16 -4.26
C LYS A 294 8.23 -20.72 -4.64
N HIS A 295 7.47 -20.05 -3.76
CA HIS A 295 6.88 -18.75 -4.06
C HIS A 295 7.92 -17.64 -4.19
N VAL A 296 8.95 -17.64 -3.35
CA VAL A 296 10.01 -16.62 -3.39
C VAL A 296 10.80 -16.72 -4.70
N GLU A 297 11.22 -17.93 -5.08
CA GLU A 297 11.98 -18.14 -6.31
C GLU A 297 11.15 -17.79 -7.56
N ALA A 298 9.83 -18.04 -7.53
CA ALA A 298 8.94 -17.60 -8.61
C ALA A 298 8.91 -16.07 -8.75
N LEU A 299 8.85 -15.35 -7.63
CA LEU A 299 8.85 -13.89 -7.62
C LEU A 299 10.21 -13.30 -8.02
N GLU A 300 11.31 -13.95 -7.64
CA GLU A 300 12.65 -13.56 -8.06
C GLU A 300 12.83 -13.66 -9.59
N SER A 301 12.30 -14.73 -10.22
CA SER A 301 12.28 -14.87 -11.68
C SER A 301 11.49 -13.74 -12.34
N VAL A 302 10.29 -13.40 -11.81
CA VAL A 302 9.48 -12.28 -12.33
C VAL A 302 10.21 -10.94 -12.13
N TYR A 303 10.79 -10.70 -10.95
CA TYR A 303 11.51 -9.47 -10.63
C TYR A 303 12.73 -9.26 -11.53
N SER A 304 13.50 -10.33 -11.76
CA SER A 304 14.68 -10.31 -12.63
C SER A 304 14.30 -9.96 -14.06
N PHE A 305 13.22 -10.56 -14.58
CA PHE A 305 12.69 -10.24 -15.90
C PHE A 305 12.22 -8.77 -16.02
N LEU A 306 11.45 -8.29 -15.03
CA LEU A 306 10.98 -6.90 -15.03
C LEU A 306 12.14 -5.90 -15.02
N SER A 307 13.17 -6.19 -14.24
CA SER A 307 14.30 -5.28 -14.04
C SER A 307 15.32 -5.33 -15.18
N GLN A 308 15.61 -6.50 -15.74
CA GLN A 308 16.66 -6.70 -16.74
C GLN A 308 16.15 -6.58 -18.18
N GLU A 309 15.02 -7.20 -18.50
CA GLU A 309 14.53 -7.33 -19.89
C GLU A 309 13.53 -6.22 -20.24
N LEU A 310 12.63 -5.88 -19.31
CA LEU A 310 11.57 -4.90 -19.55
C LEU A 310 12.01 -3.46 -19.22
N ALA A 311 12.53 -3.22 -18.02
CA ALA A 311 12.99 -1.90 -17.60
C ALA A 311 14.35 -1.50 -18.20
N GLY A 312 15.15 -2.46 -18.69
CA GLY A 312 16.48 -2.28 -19.27
C GLY A 312 16.55 -1.57 -20.63
N GLY A 313 15.51 -0.82 -21.01
CA GLY A 313 15.47 0.01 -22.22
C GLY A 313 14.35 -0.33 -23.20
N TYR A 314 13.82 -1.54 -23.16
CA TYR A 314 12.76 -1.98 -24.08
C TYR A 314 11.46 -1.17 -23.90
N ILE A 315 11.02 -0.89 -22.66
CA ILE A 315 9.82 -0.07 -22.40
C ILE A 315 9.96 1.34 -22.99
N SER A 316 11.15 1.95 -22.93
CA SER A 316 11.38 3.29 -23.47
C SER A 316 11.27 3.29 -25.01
N GLY A 317 11.90 2.32 -25.68
CA GLY A 317 11.78 2.18 -27.14
C GLY A 317 10.36 1.83 -27.59
N LEU A 318 9.66 0.98 -26.82
CA LEU A 318 8.25 0.66 -27.06
C LEU A 318 7.36 1.89 -26.90
N ALA A 319 7.62 2.74 -25.89
CA ALA A 319 6.86 3.96 -25.66
C ALA A 319 7.05 4.98 -26.79
N GLU A 320 8.27 5.16 -27.31
CA GLU A 320 8.51 6.02 -28.48
C GLU A 320 7.77 5.53 -29.72
N ARG A 321 7.72 4.21 -29.95
CA ARG A 321 6.93 3.60 -31.02
C ARG A 321 5.42 3.83 -30.84
N ILE A 322 4.91 3.73 -29.62
CA ILE A 322 3.49 4.05 -29.33
C ILE A 322 3.21 5.53 -29.58
N ASP A 323 4.10 6.43 -29.13
CA ASP A 323 3.94 7.87 -29.29
C ASP A 323 3.99 8.29 -30.79
N SER A 324 4.74 7.55 -31.63
CA SER A 324 4.76 7.72 -33.08
C SER A 324 3.54 7.11 -33.82
N GLY A 325 2.63 6.43 -33.11
CA GLY A 325 1.39 5.87 -33.67
C GLY A 325 1.52 4.49 -34.29
N ASP A 326 2.53 3.70 -33.89
CA ASP A 326 2.67 2.31 -34.33
C ASP A 326 1.61 1.41 -33.66
N ASN A 327 0.56 1.08 -34.41
CA ASN A 327 -0.52 0.19 -33.95
C ASN A 327 -0.02 -1.21 -33.53
N ASN A 328 1.08 -1.70 -34.10
CA ASN A 328 1.66 -2.97 -33.70
C ASN A 328 2.35 -2.87 -32.34
N ALA A 329 3.01 -1.75 -32.03
CA ALA A 329 3.59 -1.51 -30.72
C ALA A 329 2.51 -1.43 -29.63
N GLU A 330 1.35 -0.83 -29.92
CA GLU A 330 0.21 -0.82 -29.00
C GLU A 330 -0.31 -2.24 -28.71
N ALA A 331 -0.42 -3.08 -29.74
CA ALA A 331 -0.84 -4.48 -29.59
C ALA A 331 0.19 -5.32 -28.82
N VAL A 332 1.48 -5.14 -29.10
CA VAL A 332 2.57 -5.82 -28.36
C VAL A 332 2.54 -5.42 -26.89
N ALA A 333 2.40 -4.12 -26.58
CA ALA A 333 2.31 -3.63 -25.21
C ALA A 333 1.12 -4.23 -24.47
N GLY A 334 -0.08 -4.23 -25.07
CA GLY A 334 -1.28 -4.82 -24.48
C GLY A 334 -1.14 -6.32 -24.19
N GLN A 335 -0.60 -7.09 -25.15
CA GLN A 335 -0.39 -8.53 -25.01
C GLN A 335 0.72 -8.86 -24.00
N ALA A 336 1.80 -8.08 -23.96
CA ALA A 336 2.89 -8.25 -22.99
C ALA A 336 2.40 -7.92 -21.57
N MET A 337 1.66 -6.83 -21.38
CA MET A 337 1.04 -6.48 -20.10
C MET A 337 0.10 -7.58 -19.62
N LEU A 338 -0.77 -8.09 -20.49
CA LEU A 338 -1.65 -9.21 -20.13
C LEU A 338 -0.85 -10.48 -19.79
N GLY A 339 0.23 -10.76 -20.53
CA GLY A 339 1.10 -11.90 -20.28
C GLY A 339 1.78 -11.83 -18.92
N VAL A 340 2.32 -10.67 -18.56
CA VAL A 340 2.92 -10.42 -17.24
C VAL A 340 1.88 -10.60 -16.13
N LEU A 341 0.66 -10.09 -16.29
CA LEU A 341 -0.40 -10.30 -15.31
C LEU A 341 -0.81 -11.76 -15.17
N LYS A 342 -0.93 -12.50 -16.28
CA LYS A 342 -1.28 -13.92 -16.25
C LYS A 342 -0.20 -14.77 -15.58
N ILE A 343 1.07 -14.42 -15.76
CA ILE A 343 2.18 -15.07 -15.04
C ILE A 343 2.12 -14.71 -13.56
N LEU A 344 1.90 -13.43 -13.23
CA LEU A 344 1.74 -12.98 -11.85
C LEU A 344 0.56 -13.66 -11.16
N TYR A 345 -0.55 -13.89 -11.88
CA TYR A 345 -1.75 -14.56 -11.37
C TYR A 345 -1.47 -15.97 -10.83
N LEU A 346 -0.47 -16.66 -11.36
CA LEU A 346 -0.07 -17.99 -10.89
C LEU A 346 0.54 -17.98 -9.47
N VAL A 347 1.01 -16.81 -9.01
CA VAL A 347 1.72 -16.66 -7.73
C VAL A 347 0.97 -15.73 -6.78
N LEU A 348 0.46 -14.60 -7.28
CA LEU A 348 -0.25 -13.55 -6.55
C LEU A 348 -1.56 -13.19 -7.27
N PRO A 349 -2.61 -14.03 -7.14
CA PRO A 349 -3.86 -13.84 -7.87
C PRO A 349 -4.59 -12.55 -7.49
N ASN A 350 -4.56 -12.17 -6.20
CA ASN A 350 -5.20 -10.95 -5.68
C ASN A 350 -4.54 -9.71 -6.30
N ALA A 351 -3.21 -9.58 -6.17
CA ALA A 351 -2.48 -8.45 -6.71
C ALA A 351 -2.59 -8.34 -8.25
N ALA A 352 -2.57 -9.47 -8.96
CA ALA A 352 -2.77 -9.48 -10.41
C ALA A 352 -4.17 -9.00 -10.82
N SER A 353 -5.19 -9.34 -10.02
CA SER A 353 -6.57 -8.90 -10.24
C SER A 353 -6.72 -7.40 -10.00
N ASP A 354 -6.18 -6.87 -8.90
CA ASP A 354 -6.18 -5.42 -8.62
C ASP A 354 -5.54 -4.62 -9.77
N ILE A 355 -4.35 -5.05 -10.23
CA ILE A 355 -3.65 -4.38 -11.33
C ILE A 355 -4.47 -4.49 -12.65
N TYR A 356 -5.14 -5.62 -12.89
CA TYR A 356 -6.01 -5.79 -14.05
C TYR A 356 -7.18 -4.81 -14.01
N GLU A 357 -7.88 -4.72 -12.88
CA GLU A 357 -9.00 -3.79 -12.69
C GLU A 357 -8.59 -2.34 -12.90
N MET A 358 -7.43 -1.96 -12.38
CA MET A 358 -6.92 -0.59 -12.48
C MET A 358 -6.49 -0.17 -13.89
N HIS A 359 -5.96 -1.08 -14.70
CA HIS A 359 -5.25 -0.71 -15.93
C HIS A 359 -5.79 -1.32 -17.22
N LEU A 360 -6.40 -2.51 -17.17
CA LEU A 360 -6.75 -3.28 -18.36
C LEU A 360 -8.25 -3.62 -18.47
N LYS A 361 -9.02 -3.62 -17.38
CA LYS A 361 -10.46 -3.97 -17.37
C LYS A 361 -11.27 -3.18 -18.40
N ASP A 362 -11.16 -1.85 -18.37
CA ASP A 362 -11.86 -0.96 -19.31
C ASP A 362 -11.46 -1.16 -20.78
N ARG A 363 -10.30 -1.78 -21.02
CA ARG A 363 -9.70 -1.93 -22.34
C ARG A 363 -9.92 -3.31 -22.95
N VAL A 364 -9.89 -4.33 -22.11
CA VAL A 364 -10.12 -5.75 -22.48
C VAL A 364 -11.62 -6.08 -22.44
N GLY A 365 -12.40 -5.38 -21.62
CA GLY A 365 -13.85 -5.50 -21.55
C GLY A 365 -14.37 -6.77 -20.86
N LYS A 366 -13.52 -7.48 -20.12
CA LYS A 366 -13.91 -8.66 -19.33
C LYS A 366 -13.97 -8.31 -17.84
N GLU A 367 -14.88 -8.95 -17.11
CA GLU A 367 -15.11 -8.64 -15.70
C GLU A 367 -13.98 -9.11 -14.80
N SER A 368 -13.38 -10.27 -15.08
CA SER A 368 -12.29 -10.85 -14.30
C SER A 368 -11.06 -11.15 -15.15
N LEU A 369 -9.88 -11.15 -14.52
CA LEU A 369 -8.64 -11.59 -15.16
C LEU A 369 -8.68 -13.08 -15.51
N GLU A 370 -9.42 -13.91 -14.76
CA GLU A 370 -9.55 -15.35 -15.00
C GLU A 370 -10.17 -15.64 -16.37
N ASP A 371 -11.23 -14.90 -16.72
CA ASP A 371 -11.97 -15.04 -17.96
C ASP A 371 -11.16 -14.61 -19.20
N VAL A 372 -10.06 -13.87 -19.01
CA VAL A 372 -9.20 -13.44 -20.10
C VAL A 372 -8.37 -14.62 -20.61
N SER A 373 -8.38 -14.88 -21.92
CA SER A 373 -7.53 -15.90 -22.51
C SER A 373 -6.06 -15.49 -22.45
N TRP A 374 -5.16 -16.47 -22.34
CA TRP A 374 -3.73 -16.22 -22.48
C TRP A 374 -3.42 -15.51 -23.81
N PRO A 375 -2.48 -14.55 -23.82
CA PRO A 375 -1.99 -13.91 -25.04
C PRO A 375 -1.60 -14.94 -26.11
N GLU A 376 -1.87 -14.65 -27.39
CA GLU A 376 -1.53 -15.53 -28.53
C GLU A 376 -0.10 -16.11 -28.45
N PRO A 377 0.96 -15.31 -28.17
CA PRO A 377 2.34 -15.82 -28.09
C PRO A 377 2.63 -16.74 -26.90
N LEU A 378 1.72 -16.75 -25.91
CA LEU A 378 1.85 -17.43 -24.63
C LEU A 378 0.76 -18.50 -24.41
N LYS A 379 -0.05 -18.80 -25.44
CA LYS A 379 -1.12 -19.82 -25.35
C LYS A 379 -0.61 -21.19 -24.88
N SER A 380 0.67 -21.52 -25.12
CA SER A 380 1.31 -22.75 -24.64
C SER A 380 1.34 -22.86 -23.11
N LEU A 381 1.25 -21.75 -22.38
CA LEU A 381 1.24 -21.72 -20.92
C LEU A 381 -0.13 -22.03 -20.31
N ALA A 382 -1.20 -22.03 -21.10
CA ALA A 382 -2.57 -22.22 -20.63
C ALA A 382 -2.91 -23.65 -20.14
N GLY A 383 -2.04 -24.64 -20.40
CA GLY A 383 -2.28 -26.08 -20.19
C GLY A 383 -1.92 -26.64 -18.82
#